data_AF-A0A7C1AZE1-F1
#
_entry.id   AF-A0A7C1AZE1-F1
#
_cell.length_a   1.000
_cell.length_b   1.000
_cell.length_c   1.000
_cell.angle_alpha   90.00
_cell.angle_beta   90.00
_cell.angle_gamma   90.00
#
_symmetry.space_group_name_H-M   'P 1'
#
loop_
_entity.id
_entity.type
_entity.pdbx_description
1 polymer ?
#
loop_
_entity_poly.entity_id
_entity_poly.type
_entity_poly.pdbx_seq_one_letter_code
_entity_poly.pdbx_strand_id
1 'polypeptide(L)'
;PIFVESKDFTSHDNDILVKQFKASAKKDGAVLLGVMGGRNAEGEDYPGDEMNAVVLVGIPYAKPMARVQAQIRYYADVFPGKGKYYGYYLPAHRKLNQAAGRAHRLLEDRACIIFLDYRVGQPFVKNNLSKWMTERLRIVEDEEGILRRYLNLFFDQ
;
A
#
# COMPACT_ATOMS: atom_id res chain seq x y z
N PRO A 1 5.50 -14.84 -12.41
CA PRO A 1 4.93 -15.73 -11.36
C PRO A 1 4.03 -14.95 -10.41
N ILE A 2 3.05 -15.59 -9.76
CA ILE A 2 2.21 -14.96 -8.73
C ILE A 2 2.44 -15.68 -7.40
N PHE A 3 2.82 -14.92 -6.38
CA PHE A 3 3.01 -15.36 -5.01
C PHE A 3 1.89 -14.76 -4.15
N VAL A 4 1.28 -15.56 -3.27
CA VAL A 4 0.14 -15.12 -2.45
C VAL A 4 0.45 -15.33 -0.98
N GLU A 5 0.42 -14.26 -0.20
CA GLU A 5 0.49 -14.30 1.26
C GLU A 5 -0.69 -15.10 1.81
N SER A 6 -0.43 -15.96 2.79
CA SER A 6 -1.45 -16.69 3.53
C SER A 6 -1.32 -16.43 5.03
N LYS A 7 -2.47 -16.32 5.70
CA LYS A 7 -2.54 -16.24 7.17
C LYS A 7 -2.05 -17.53 7.86
N ASP A 8 -2.04 -18.65 7.14
CA ASP A 8 -1.68 -19.96 7.67
C ASP A 8 -0.17 -20.23 7.54
N PHE A 9 0.59 -19.33 6.90
CA PHE A 9 2.04 -19.45 6.76
C PHE A 9 2.76 -19.15 8.06
N THR A 10 3.74 -20.01 8.36
CA THR A 10 4.70 -19.74 9.42
C THR A 10 5.66 -18.61 9.02
N SER A 11 6.49 -18.16 9.97
CA SER A 11 7.61 -17.26 9.66
C SER A 11 8.46 -17.81 8.52
N HIS A 12 8.83 -19.09 8.61
CA HIS A 12 9.69 -19.75 7.62
C HIS A 12 9.05 -19.85 6.23
N ASP A 13 7.77 -20.24 6.15
CA ASP A 13 7.09 -20.43 4.85
C ASP A 13 7.03 -19.14 4.03
N ASN A 14 6.72 -18.03 4.70
CA ASN A 14 6.67 -16.75 4.02
C ASN A 14 8.07 -16.19 3.74
N ASP A 15 9.09 -16.50 4.55
CA ASP A 15 10.48 -16.14 4.20
C ASP A 15 10.89 -16.85 2.91
N ILE A 16 10.50 -18.11 2.73
CA ILE A 16 10.69 -18.85 1.47
C ILE A 16 9.95 -18.16 0.33
N LEU A 17 8.67 -17.81 0.53
CA LEU A 17 7.86 -17.15 -0.49
C LEU A 17 8.47 -15.81 -0.93
N VAL A 18 8.86 -14.97 0.02
CA VAL A 18 9.48 -13.67 -0.27
C VAL A 18 10.82 -13.86 -0.96
N LYS A 19 11.64 -14.84 -0.53
CA LYS A 19 12.91 -15.15 -1.18
C LYS A 19 12.72 -15.59 -2.64
N GLN A 20 11.70 -16.39 -2.92
CA GLN A 20 11.36 -16.81 -4.28
C GLN A 20 10.85 -15.64 -5.15
N PHE A 21 10.06 -14.74 -4.55
CA PHE A 21 9.63 -13.51 -5.20
C PHE A 21 10.84 -12.62 -5.57
N LYS A 22 11.71 -12.33 -4.60
CA LYS A 22 12.94 -11.53 -4.80
C LYS A 22 13.86 -12.15 -5.85
N ALA A 23 14.02 -13.47 -5.84
CA ALA A 23 14.81 -14.18 -6.85
C ALA A 23 14.24 -14.07 -8.28
N SER A 24 12.94 -13.76 -8.42
CA SER A 24 12.30 -13.57 -9.72
C SER A 24 12.60 -12.20 -10.35
N ALA A 25 13.07 -11.22 -9.56
CA ALA A 25 13.43 -9.89 -10.05
C ALA A 25 14.52 -9.95 -11.14
N LYS A 26 15.49 -10.87 -11.03
CA LYS A 26 16.58 -11.05 -12.01
C LYS A 26 16.17 -11.79 -13.31
N LYS A 27 14.88 -12.06 -13.49
CA LYS A 27 14.32 -12.80 -14.64
C LYS A 27 13.23 -11.95 -15.30
N ASP A 28 12.02 -12.48 -15.45
CA ASP A 28 10.86 -11.79 -16.04
C ASP A 28 9.99 -11.08 -14.98
N GLY A 29 10.48 -10.97 -13.74
CA GLY A 29 9.73 -10.40 -12.62
C GLY A 29 8.63 -11.33 -12.07
N ALA A 30 7.93 -10.85 -11.04
CA ALA A 30 6.83 -11.57 -10.39
C ALA A 30 5.86 -10.58 -9.72
N VAL A 31 4.72 -11.11 -9.28
CA VAL A 31 3.73 -10.39 -8.48
C VAL A 31 3.63 -11.03 -7.11
N LEU A 32 3.74 -10.22 -6.06
CA LEU A 32 3.46 -10.62 -4.69
C LEU A 32 2.12 -10.01 -4.25
N LEU A 33 1.14 -10.86 -3.98
CA LEU A 33 -0.16 -10.48 -3.43
C LEU A 33 -0.10 -10.59 -1.91
N GLY A 34 -0.34 -9.47 -1.23
CA GLY A 34 -0.40 -9.38 0.22
C GLY A 34 -1.56 -8.53 0.69
N VAL A 35 -1.71 -8.40 2.00
CA VAL A 35 -2.76 -7.57 2.62
C VAL A 35 -2.16 -6.31 3.21
N MET A 36 -2.81 -5.15 2.98
CA MET A 36 -2.41 -3.90 3.65
C MET A 36 -2.55 -4.02 5.17
N GLY A 37 -1.42 -3.84 5.86
CA GLY A 37 -1.32 -4.11 7.30
C GLY A 37 -1.11 -5.57 7.67
N GLY A 38 -0.80 -6.41 6.69
CA GLY A 38 -0.23 -7.74 6.85
C GLY A 38 1.30 -7.69 6.87
N ARG A 39 1.91 -8.87 7.02
CA ARG A 39 3.35 -9.01 7.23
C ARG A 39 4.16 -8.42 6.08
N ASN A 40 3.80 -8.75 4.85
CA ASN A 40 4.58 -8.37 3.67
C ASN A 40 4.40 -6.90 3.28
N ALA A 41 3.36 -6.24 3.79
CA ALA A 41 3.10 -4.81 3.56
C ALA A 41 3.70 -3.89 4.66
N GLU A 42 4.06 -4.43 5.84
CA GLU A 42 4.58 -3.66 6.98
C GLU A 42 6.00 -4.08 7.45
N GLY A 43 6.35 -5.36 7.38
CA GLY A 43 7.59 -5.88 7.99
C GLY A 43 8.70 -6.22 7.00
N GLU A 44 8.35 -6.42 5.73
CA GLU A 44 9.31 -6.85 4.72
C GLU A 44 9.94 -5.69 3.96
N ASP A 45 11.13 -5.96 3.47
CA ASP A 45 12.09 -5.01 2.96
C ASP A 45 12.52 -5.43 1.56
N TYR A 46 12.27 -4.60 0.54
CA TYR A 46 12.52 -4.93 -0.87
C TYR A 46 13.58 -3.97 -1.46
N PRO A 47 14.88 -4.18 -1.21
CA PRO A 47 15.94 -3.31 -1.70
C PRO A 47 16.09 -3.29 -3.23
N GLY A 48 16.36 -2.11 -3.78
CA GLY A 48 16.74 -1.93 -5.19
C GLY A 48 15.66 -2.39 -6.16
N ASP A 49 16.02 -3.30 -7.05
CA ASP A 49 15.18 -3.76 -8.17
C ASP A 49 14.23 -4.91 -7.77
N GLU A 50 14.09 -5.23 -6.48
CA GLU A 50 13.23 -6.32 -6.01
C GLU A 50 11.73 -5.98 -6.02
N MET A 51 11.38 -4.68 -6.04
CA MET A 51 9.99 -4.21 -6.14
C MET A 51 9.89 -2.83 -6.79
N ASN A 52 9.78 -2.79 -8.11
CA ASN A 52 9.68 -1.52 -8.86
C ASN A 52 8.30 -0.88 -8.86
N ALA A 53 7.27 -1.63 -8.49
CA ALA A 53 5.91 -1.10 -8.45
C ALA A 53 5.12 -1.66 -7.27
N VAL A 54 4.26 -0.83 -6.69
CA VAL A 54 3.24 -1.25 -5.72
C VAL A 54 1.86 -0.84 -6.22
N VAL A 55 0.93 -1.79 -6.19
CA VAL A 55 -0.47 -1.58 -6.58
C VAL A 55 -1.34 -1.72 -5.33
N LEU A 56 -2.00 -0.64 -4.96
CA LEU A 56 -2.85 -0.55 -3.77
C LEU A 56 -4.30 -0.57 -4.21
N VAL A 57 -5.00 -1.66 -3.90
CA VAL A 57 -6.41 -1.84 -4.29
C VAL A 57 -7.31 -1.41 -3.14
N GLY A 58 -8.01 -0.30 -3.33
CA GLY A 58 -8.90 0.27 -2.31
C GLY A 58 -8.20 0.95 -1.14
N ILE A 59 -8.99 1.35 -0.13
CA ILE A 59 -8.53 1.85 1.16
C ILE A 59 -8.80 0.77 2.23
N PRO A 60 -7.82 0.41 3.09
CA PRO A 60 -7.93 -0.72 4.02
C PRO A 60 -8.75 -0.36 5.27
N TYR A 61 -10.00 0.04 5.07
CA TYR A 61 -10.94 0.29 6.16
C TYR A 61 -11.26 -0.99 6.93
N ALA A 62 -11.29 -0.87 8.25
CA ALA A 62 -11.57 -2.01 9.10
C ALA A 62 -13.01 -2.50 8.92
N LYS A 63 -13.23 -3.81 9.12
CA LYS A 63 -14.58 -4.37 9.25
C LYS A 63 -15.25 -3.79 10.51
N PRO A 64 -16.56 -3.50 10.48
CA PRO A 64 -17.29 -2.97 11.63
C PRO A 64 -17.43 -4.06 12.71
N MET A 65 -16.44 -4.13 13.61
CA MET A 65 -16.41 -5.08 14.73
C MET A 65 -16.57 -4.35 16.07
N ALA A 66 -16.98 -5.07 17.13
CA ALA A 66 -17.13 -4.50 18.47
C ALA A 66 -15.86 -3.78 18.96
N ARG A 67 -14.67 -4.33 18.65
CA ARG A 67 -13.38 -3.71 18.97
C ARG A 67 -13.20 -2.34 18.29
N VAL A 68 -13.57 -2.23 17.02
CA VAL A 68 -13.49 -0.97 16.27
C VAL A 68 -14.46 0.06 16.85
N GLN A 69 -15.68 -0.36 17.20
CA GLN A 69 -16.67 0.53 17.82
C GLN A 69 -16.22 1.01 19.21
N ALA A 70 -15.61 0.13 20.01
CA ALA A 70 -15.02 0.53 21.29
C ALA A 70 -13.89 1.56 21.11
N GLN A 71 -13.03 1.36 20.11
CA GLN A 71 -11.96 2.32 19.78
C GLN A 71 -12.52 3.67 19.34
N ILE A 72 -13.58 3.68 18.52
CA ILE A 72 -14.27 4.92 18.11
C ILE A 72 -14.87 5.65 19.32
N ARG A 73 -15.53 4.93 20.24
CA ARG A 73 -16.10 5.51 21.47
C ARG A 73 -15.02 6.12 22.35
N TYR A 74 -13.96 5.37 22.62
CA TYR A 74 -12.82 5.88 23.40
C TYR A 74 -12.27 7.19 22.82
N TYR A 75 -12.02 7.24 21.51
CA TYR A 75 -11.53 8.48 20.89
C TYR A 75 -12.59 9.58 20.79
N ALA A 76 -13.88 9.26 20.83
CA ALA A 76 -14.93 10.28 20.91
C ALA A 76 -14.95 10.94 22.29
N ASP A 77 -14.70 10.17 23.35
CA ASP A 77 -14.63 10.66 24.73
C ASP A 77 -13.38 11.53 24.94
N VAL A 78 -12.21 11.07 24.44
CA VAL A 78 -10.95 11.81 24.55
C VAL A 78 -10.87 13.00 23.59
N PHE A 79 -11.43 12.86 22.38
CA PHE A 79 -11.42 13.90 21.34
C PHE A 79 -12.84 14.09 20.76
N PRO A 80 -13.67 14.94 21.39
CA PRO A 80 -15.03 15.20 20.94
C PRO A 80 -15.11 15.54 19.46
N GLY A 81 -16.03 14.89 18.75
CA GLY A 81 -16.21 15.03 17.30
C GLY A 81 -15.18 14.31 16.42
N LYS A 82 -14.10 13.74 16.98
CA LYS A 82 -13.02 13.08 16.22
C LYS A 82 -12.93 11.56 16.42
N GLY A 83 -13.87 10.95 17.13
CA GLY A 83 -13.86 9.51 17.43
C GLY A 83 -13.73 8.61 16.19
N LYS A 84 -14.54 8.85 15.15
CA LYS A 84 -14.43 8.09 13.87
C LYS A 84 -13.12 8.38 13.15
N TYR A 85 -12.63 9.61 13.20
CA TYR A 85 -11.38 9.98 12.55
C TYR A 85 -10.20 9.20 13.10
N TYR A 86 -10.00 9.24 14.43
CA TYR A 86 -8.89 8.53 15.07
C TYR A 86 -9.12 7.02 15.19
N GLY A 87 -10.36 6.58 15.39
CA GLY A 87 -10.69 5.17 15.61
C GLY A 87 -10.91 4.35 14.34
N TYR A 88 -11.10 4.97 13.17
CA TYR A 88 -11.46 4.26 11.93
C TYR A 88 -10.69 4.72 10.70
N TYR A 89 -10.73 6.03 10.41
CA TYR A 89 -10.18 6.56 9.15
C TYR A 89 -8.66 6.67 9.17
N LEU A 90 -8.10 7.34 10.18
CA LEU A 90 -6.66 7.55 10.28
C LEU A 90 -5.84 6.24 10.35
N PRO A 91 -6.27 5.19 11.08
CA PRO A 91 -5.59 3.89 11.03
C PRO A 91 -5.56 3.29 9.62
N ALA A 92 -6.65 3.38 8.85
CA ALA A 92 -6.70 2.88 7.47
C ALA A 92 -5.79 3.69 6.55
N HIS A 93 -5.81 5.02 6.66
CA HIS A 93 -4.93 5.90 5.87
C HIS A 93 -3.45 5.67 6.18
N ARG A 94 -3.10 5.39 7.44
CA ARG A 94 -1.73 5.03 7.84
C ARG A 94 -1.27 3.71 7.21
N LYS A 95 -2.11 2.67 7.19
CA LYS A 95 -1.80 1.40 6.52
C LYS A 95 -1.59 1.58 5.02
N LEU A 96 -2.45 2.38 4.38
CA LEU A 96 -2.31 2.75 2.98
C LEU A 96 -0.97 3.45 2.72
N ASN A 97 -0.63 4.45 3.55
CA ASN A 97 0.63 5.21 3.45
C ASN A 97 1.87 4.32 3.63
N GLN A 98 1.82 3.38 4.60
CA GLN A 98 2.91 2.44 4.85
C GLN A 98 3.10 1.47 3.68
N ALA A 99 2.02 0.89 3.17
CA ALA A 99 2.08 -0.03 2.03
C ALA A 99 2.59 0.69 0.76
N ALA A 100 2.16 1.93 0.52
CA ALA A 100 2.67 2.75 -0.58
C ALA A 100 4.17 3.05 -0.47
N GLY A 101 4.65 3.34 0.74
CA GLY A 101 6.06 3.64 0.99
C GLY A 101 7.01 2.47 0.80
N ARG A 102 6.51 1.22 0.66
CA ARG A 102 7.38 0.04 0.51
C ARG A 102 8.23 0.05 -0.75
N ALA A 103 7.75 0.70 -1.80
CA ALA A 103 8.43 0.69 -3.08
C ALA A 103 9.61 1.68 -3.14
N HIS A 104 9.68 2.67 -2.26
CA HIS A 104 10.70 3.72 -2.31
C HIS A 104 11.62 3.63 -1.08
N ARG A 105 12.85 3.12 -1.26
CA ARG A 105 13.77 2.88 -0.12
C ARG A 105 15.08 3.65 -0.20
N LEU A 106 15.71 3.72 -1.36
CA LEU A 106 16.92 4.54 -1.59
C LEU A 106 16.56 5.81 -2.36
N LEU A 107 17.45 6.81 -2.29
CA LEU A 107 17.33 8.06 -3.07
C LEU A 107 17.35 7.81 -4.59
N GLU A 108 17.92 6.68 -4.98
CA GLU A 108 18.22 6.31 -6.37
C GLU A 108 17.20 5.29 -6.91
N ASP A 109 16.38 4.72 -6.02
CA ASP A 109 15.36 3.76 -6.40
C ASP A 109 14.22 4.46 -7.14
N ARG A 110 13.87 3.91 -8.30
CA ARG A 110 12.70 4.33 -9.07
C ARG A 110 11.57 3.34 -8.83
N ALA A 111 10.50 3.83 -8.24
CA ALA A 111 9.31 3.04 -7.98
C ALA A 111 8.02 3.73 -8.38
N CYS A 112 7.12 2.96 -8.99
CA CYS A 112 5.78 3.41 -9.33
C CYS A 112 4.78 3.00 -8.24
N ILE A 113 4.03 3.97 -7.70
CA ILE A 113 2.96 3.71 -6.74
C ILE A 113 1.63 3.93 -7.45
N ILE A 114 0.82 2.87 -7.54
CA ILE A 114 -0.47 2.88 -8.23
C ILE A 114 -1.56 2.70 -7.20
N PHE A 115 -2.46 3.67 -7.08
CA PHE A 115 -3.65 3.59 -6.26
C PHE A 115 -4.87 3.29 -7.13
N LEU A 116 -5.53 2.15 -6.91
CA LEU A 116 -6.77 1.79 -7.58
C LEU A 116 -7.98 2.15 -6.70
N ASP A 117 -8.08 3.45 -6.36
CA ASP A 117 -9.21 4.03 -5.61
C ASP A 117 -9.23 5.57 -5.75
N TYR A 118 -10.25 6.13 -6.40
CA TYR A 118 -10.38 7.57 -6.62
C TYR A 118 -10.40 8.38 -5.32
N ARG A 119 -10.82 7.77 -4.19
CA ARG A 119 -10.89 8.43 -2.88
C ARG A 119 -9.52 8.87 -2.39
N VAL A 120 -8.45 8.24 -2.84
CA VAL A 120 -7.07 8.64 -2.50
C VAL A 120 -6.75 10.06 -2.98
N GLY A 121 -7.33 10.47 -4.11
CA GLY A 121 -7.19 11.84 -4.63
C GLY A 121 -7.99 12.89 -3.86
N GLN A 122 -8.96 12.48 -3.04
CA GLN A 122 -9.84 13.38 -2.30
C GLN A 122 -9.11 13.97 -1.07
N PRO A 123 -9.35 15.25 -0.70
CA PRO A 123 -8.64 15.90 0.41
C PRO A 123 -8.66 15.10 1.72
N PHE A 124 -9.76 14.41 2.01
CA PHE A 124 -9.92 13.62 3.23
C PHE A 124 -8.88 12.50 3.38
N VAL A 125 -8.52 11.83 2.28
CA VAL A 125 -7.51 10.76 2.28
C VAL A 125 -6.14 11.33 1.94
N LYS A 126 -6.06 12.17 0.91
CA LYS A 126 -4.81 12.78 0.42
C LYS A 126 -4.05 13.49 1.53
N ASN A 127 -4.72 14.27 2.39
CA ASN A 127 -4.08 15.01 3.47
C ASN A 127 -3.50 14.11 4.59
N ASN A 128 -3.82 12.82 4.58
CA ASN A 128 -3.28 11.83 5.53
C ASN A 128 -2.10 11.03 4.96
N LEU A 129 -1.71 11.27 3.71
CA LEU A 129 -0.56 10.64 3.07
C LEU A 129 0.67 11.54 3.15
N SER A 130 1.86 10.94 2.98
CA SER A 130 3.12 11.68 2.98
C SER A 130 3.19 12.70 1.84
N LYS A 131 3.70 13.91 2.11
CA LYS A 131 3.76 15.01 1.14
C LYS A 131 4.40 14.61 -0.19
N TRP A 132 5.55 13.93 -0.14
CA TRP A 132 6.29 13.48 -1.32
C TRP A 132 5.47 12.60 -2.27
N MET A 133 4.54 11.78 -1.75
CA MET A 133 3.60 11.01 -2.58
C MET A 133 2.55 11.93 -3.19
N THR A 134 1.95 12.79 -2.37
CA THR A 134 0.82 13.63 -2.77
C THR A 134 1.18 14.76 -3.75
N GLU A 135 2.43 15.22 -3.72
CA GLU A 135 3.00 16.22 -4.64
C GLU A 135 3.15 15.68 -6.07
N ARG A 136 3.40 14.38 -6.20
CA ARG A 136 3.56 13.69 -7.49
C ARG A 136 2.32 12.87 -7.90
N LEU A 137 1.29 12.85 -7.06
CA LEU A 137 0.04 12.13 -7.32
C LEU A 137 -0.68 12.72 -8.53
N ARG A 138 -0.99 11.86 -9.50
CA ARG A 138 -1.80 12.20 -10.68
C ARG A 138 -3.07 11.38 -10.64
N ILE A 139 -4.21 12.06 -10.83
CA ILE A 139 -5.49 11.39 -11.06
C ILE A 139 -5.59 11.13 -12.55
N VAL A 140 -5.84 9.87 -12.90
CA VAL A 140 -6.01 9.41 -14.27
C VAL A 140 -7.39 8.79 -14.37
N GLU A 141 -8.13 9.14 -15.42
CA GLU A 141 -9.39 8.48 -15.74
C GLU A 141 -9.12 7.07 -16.29
N ASP A 142 -10.09 6.18 -16.11
CA ASP A 142 -9.98 4.82 -16.64
C ASP A 142 -10.08 4.84 -18.18
N GLU A 143 -9.04 4.34 -18.82
CA GLU A 143 -8.92 4.23 -20.27
C GLU A 143 -8.10 2.97 -20.58
N GLU A 144 -8.45 2.28 -21.66
CA GLU A 144 -7.72 1.09 -22.08
C GLU A 144 -6.21 1.39 -22.27
N GLY A 145 -5.36 0.64 -21.58
CA GLY A 145 -3.90 0.79 -21.68
C GLY A 145 -3.31 2.00 -20.94
N ILE A 146 -4.10 2.77 -20.19
CA ILE A 146 -3.64 3.98 -19.49
C ILE A 146 -2.44 3.71 -18.57
N LEU A 147 -2.50 2.65 -17.77
CA LEU A 147 -1.42 2.27 -16.86
C LEU A 147 -0.15 1.89 -17.63
N ARG A 148 -0.29 1.14 -18.73
CA ARG A 148 0.85 0.76 -19.58
C ARG A 148 1.54 1.99 -20.16
N ARG A 149 0.75 2.98 -20.62
CA ARG A 149 1.29 4.25 -21.14
C ARG A 149 2.11 4.98 -20.07
N TYR A 150 1.58 5.14 -18.87
CA TYR A 150 2.29 5.84 -17.79
C TYR A 150 3.49 5.07 -17.25
N LEU A 151 3.41 3.74 -17.18
CA LEU A 151 4.52 2.89 -16.73
C LEU A 151 5.69 2.93 -17.71
N ASN A 152 5.43 2.79 -19.01
CA ASN A 152 6.46 2.92 -20.03
C ASN A 152 7.12 4.31 -19.95
N LEU A 153 6.32 5.38 -19.90
CA LEU A 153 6.86 6.74 -19.76
C LEU A 153 7.70 6.93 -18.49
N PHE A 154 7.42 6.21 -17.40
CA PHE A 154 8.16 6.33 -16.14
C PHE A 154 9.48 5.55 -16.15
N PHE A 155 9.48 4.34 -16.70
CA PHE A 155 10.66 3.45 -16.70
C PHE A 155 11.57 3.64 -17.92
N ASP A 156 11.08 4.19 -19.03
CA ASP A 156 11.87 4.45 -20.24
C ASP A 156 12.62 5.80 -20.20
N GLN A 157 12.41 6.62 -19.16
CA GLN A 157 13.19 7.85 -18.84
C GLN A 157 14.47 7.53 -18.05
#